data_AF-A0A1F9DEH8-F1
#
_entry.id   AF-A0A1F9DEH8-F1
#
_cell.length_a   1.000
_cell.length_b   1.000
_cell.length_c   1.000
_cell.angle_alpha   90.00
_cell.angle_beta   90.00
_cell.angle_gamma   90.00
#
_symmetry.space_group_name_H-M   'P 1'
#
loop_
_entity.id
_entity.type
_entity.pdbx_description
1 polymer ?
#
loop_
_entity_poly.entity_id
_entity_poly.type
_entity_poly.pdbx_seq_one_letter_code
_entity_poly.pdbx_strand_id
1 'polypeptide(L)'
;MPGVKTAISLDEELLEEVDKLSHDLHVSRSKVFSMAVKDYLKRQENQSLLARLNEAYEDLPNDNEEKIARLMRRRHHEIIEQEPW
;
A
#
# COMPACT_ATOMS: atom_id res chain seq x y z
N MET A 1 -14.67 2.49 -22.42
CA MET A 1 -14.05 1.27 -22.98
C MET A 1 -15.08 0.14 -22.96
N PRO A 2 -15.15 -0.70 -24.00
CA PRO A 2 -16.04 -1.85 -24.01
C PRO A 2 -15.64 -2.83 -22.88
N GLY A 3 -16.63 -3.38 -22.18
CA GLY A 3 -16.39 -4.38 -21.13
C GLY A 3 -16.16 -5.77 -21.73
N VAL A 4 -15.19 -6.50 -21.20
CA VAL A 4 -14.96 -7.92 -21.50
C VAL A 4 -15.73 -8.78 -20.49
N LYS A 5 -16.41 -9.82 -20.95
CA LYS A 5 -17.11 -10.78 -20.08
C LYS A 5 -16.23 -12.00 -19.87
N THR A 6 -16.11 -12.40 -18.61
CA THR A 6 -15.40 -13.62 -18.19
C THR A 6 -16.28 -14.34 -17.18
N ALA A 7 -16.40 -15.66 -17.32
CA ALA A 7 -16.98 -16.52 -16.29
C ALA A 7 -15.86 -16.97 -15.33
N ILE A 8 -16.14 -16.94 -14.03
CA ILE A 8 -15.24 -17.41 -12.97
C ILE A 8 -16.00 -18.36 -12.05
N SER A 9 -15.33 -19.39 -11.55
CA SER A 9 -15.83 -20.15 -10.40
C SER A 9 -15.57 -19.34 -9.13
N LEU A 10 -16.58 -19.28 -8.27
CA LEU A 10 -16.55 -18.63 -6.97
C LEU A 10 -17.28 -19.52 -5.98
N ASP A 11 -16.92 -19.38 -4.72
CA ASP A 11 -17.71 -19.91 -3.62
C ASP A 11 -19.11 -19.26 -3.60
N GLU A 12 -20.13 -20.05 -3.27
CA GLU A 12 -21.53 -19.58 -3.28
C GLU A 12 -21.77 -18.53 -2.18
N GLU A 13 -21.24 -18.74 -0.98
CA GLU A 13 -21.38 -17.80 0.14
C GLU A 13 -20.71 -16.47 -0.22
N LEU A 14 -19.54 -16.51 -0.86
CA LEU A 14 -18.85 -15.32 -1.33
C LEU A 14 -19.66 -14.55 -2.38
N LEU A 15 -20.32 -15.25 -3.30
CA LEU A 15 -21.17 -14.60 -4.30
C LEU A 15 -22.36 -13.90 -3.65
N GLU A 16 -23.00 -14.54 -2.66
CA GLU A 16 -24.09 -13.93 -1.90
C GLU A 16 -23.66 -12.67 -1.14
N GLU A 17 -22.48 -12.68 -0.52
CA GLU A 17 -21.93 -11.50 0.15
C GLU A 17 -21.68 -10.35 -0.83
N VAL A 18 -21.13 -10.65 -2.01
CA VAL A 18 -20.93 -9.65 -3.06
C VAL A 18 -22.27 -9.12 -3.57
N ASP A 19 -23.29 -9.96 -3.69
CA ASP A 19 -24.64 -9.54 -4.08
C ASP A 19 -25.24 -8.58 -3.06
N LYS A 20 -25.17 -8.89 -1.75
CA LYS A 20 -25.60 -8.00 -0.67
C LYS A 20 -24.87 -6.65 -0.72
N LEU A 21 -23.54 -6.68 -0.80
CA LEU A 21 -22.73 -5.46 -0.87
C LEU A 21 -23.06 -4.62 -2.12
N SER A 22 -23.30 -5.26 -3.25
CA SER A 22 -23.66 -4.56 -4.49
C SER A 22 -25.00 -3.83 -4.35
N HIS A 23 -25.95 -4.43 -3.63
CA HIS A 23 -27.23 -3.81 -3.32
C HIS A 23 -27.07 -2.60 -2.39
N ASP A 24 -26.34 -2.77 -1.28
CA ASP A 24 -26.10 -1.71 -0.31
C ASP A 24 -25.41 -0.49 -0.93
N LEU A 25 -24.42 -0.74 -1.80
CA LEU A 25 -23.68 0.31 -2.51
C LEU A 25 -24.40 0.84 -3.76
N HIS A 26 -25.53 0.26 -4.14
CA HIS A 26 -26.29 0.62 -5.35
C HIS A 26 -25.46 0.55 -6.65
N VAL A 27 -24.63 -0.49 -6.77
CA VAL A 27 -23.77 -0.72 -7.94
C VAL A 27 -23.96 -2.13 -8.49
N SER A 28 -23.51 -2.39 -9.71
CA SER A 28 -23.51 -3.76 -10.23
C SER A 28 -22.49 -4.65 -9.50
N ARG A 29 -22.76 -5.96 -9.41
CA ARG A 29 -21.76 -6.96 -9.00
C ARG A 29 -20.41 -6.78 -9.70
N SER A 30 -20.43 -6.61 -11.02
CA SER A 30 -19.21 -6.41 -11.82
C SER A 30 -18.41 -5.17 -11.39
N LYS A 31 -19.08 -4.14 -10.88
CA LYS A 31 -18.42 -2.94 -10.34
C LYS A 31 -17.74 -3.25 -9.00
N VAL A 32 -18.37 -4.03 -8.13
CA VAL A 32 -17.76 -4.48 -6.86
C VAL A 32 -16.47 -5.26 -7.14
N PHE A 33 -16.54 -6.27 -8.02
CA PHE A 33 -15.34 -7.02 -8.43
C PHE A 33 -14.27 -6.12 -9.06
N SER A 34 -14.66 -5.20 -9.94
CA SER A 34 -13.72 -4.26 -10.56
C SER A 34 -13.04 -3.36 -9.53
N MET A 35 -13.75 -2.93 -8.48
CA MET A 35 -13.18 -2.13 -7.40
C MET A 35 -12.19 -2.96 -6.57
N ALA A 36 -12.57 -4.18 -6.18
CA ALA A 36 -11.71 -5.08 -5.41
C ALA A 36 -10.42 -5.41 -6.16
N VAL A 37 -10.50 -5.76 -7.44
CA VAL A 37 -9.33 -6.10 -8.27
C VAL A 37 -8.40 -4.89 -8.43
N LYS A 38 -8.95 -3.69 -8.67
CA LYS A 38 -8.14 -2.47 -8.76
C LYS A 38 -7.41 -2.16 -7.46
N ASP A 39 -8.10 -2.29 -6.33
CA ASP A 39 -7.49 -2.07 -5.03
C ASP A 39 -6.39 -3.09 -4.74
N TYR A 40 -6.64 -4.37 -5.04
CA TYR A 40 -5.66 -5.43 -4.88
C TYR A 40 -4.40 -5.20 -5.74
N LEU A 41 -4.57 -4.87 -7.02
CA LEU A 41 -3.45 -4.57 -7.92
C LEU A 41 -2.62 -3.39 -7.39
N LYS A 42 -3.28 -2.32 -6.94
CA LYS A 42 -2.60 -1.16 -6.36
C LYS A 42 -1.79 -1.52 -5.12
N ARG A 43 -2.32 -2.39 -4.24
CA ARG A 43 -1.59 -2.89 -3.07
C ARG A 43 -0.35 -3.69 -3.48
N GLN A 44 -0.48 -4.54 -4.49
CA GLN A 44 0.64 -5.33 -5.01
C GLN A 44 1.74 -4.46 -5.63
N GLU A 45 1.36 -3.44 -6.40
CA GLU A 45 2.29 -2.45 -6.96
C GLU A 45 3.04 -1.71 -5.85
N ASN A 46 2.33 -1.26 -4.83
CA ASN A 46 2.94 -0.58 -3.68
C ASN A 46 3.93 -1.48 -2.94
N GLN A 47 3.59 -2.76 -2.71
CA GLN A 47 4.50 -3.72 -2.07
C GLN A 47 5.75 -3.96 -2.92
N SER A 48 5.60 -4.10 -4.23
CA SER A 48 6.74 -4.25 -5.14
C SER A 48 7.63 -3.01 -5.14
N LEU A 49 7.04 -1.81 -5.14
CA LEU A 49 7.79 -0.57 -5.05
C LEU A 49 8.56 -0.47 -3.73
N LEU A 50 7.94 -0.82 -2.61
CA LEU A 50 8.58 -0.83 -1.30
C LEU A 50 9.75 -1.83 -1.25
N ALA A 51 9.57 -3.03 -1.81
CA ALA A 51 10.64 -4.02 -1.87
C ALA A 51 11.86 -3.51 -2.66
N ARG A 52 11.62 -2.88 -3.82
CA ARG A 52 12.68 -2.25 -4.63
C ARG A 52 13.36 -1.10 -3.92
N LEU A 53 12.62 -0.34 -3.13
CA LEU A 53 13.18 0.73 -2.30
C LEU A 53 14.12 0.13 -1.25
N ASN A 54 13.66 -0.88 -0.52
CA ASN A 54 14.46 -1.54 0.51
C ASN A 54 15.74 -2.16 -0.08
N GLU A 55 15.65 -2.81 -1.25
CA GLU A 55 16.81 -3.34 -1.97
C GLU A 55 17.80 -2.24 -2.35
N ALA A 56 17.32 -1.10 -2.87
CA ALA A 56 18.18 0.03 -3.23
C ALA A 56 18.87 0.70 -2.03
N TYR A 57 18.35 0.52 -0.82
CA TYR A 57 18.89 1.05 0.43
C TYR A 57 19.39 -0.06 1.37
N GLU A 58 19.63 -1.26 0.86
CA GLU A 58 20.09 -2.41 1.65
C GLU A 58 21.55 -2.26 2.10
N ASP A 59 22.31 -1.40 1.41
CA ASP A 59 23.70 -1.12 1.74
C ASP A 59 23.84 -0.62 3.19
N LEU A 60 24.78 -1.25 3.91
CA LEU A 60 25.16 -0.79 5.25
C LEU A 60 25.79 0.61 5.14
N PRO A 61 25.40 1.55 6.03
CA PRO A 61 25.99 2.88 6.03
C PRO A 61 27.51 2.79 6.14
N ASN A 62 28.21 3.50 5.29
CA ASN A 62 29.67 3.59 5.41
C ASN A 62 30.08 4.48 6.61
N ASP A 63 31.34 4.40 7.02
CA ASP A 63 31.86 5.15 8.19
C ASP A 63 31.57 6.66 8.14
N ASN A 64 31.53 7.26 6.95
CA ASN A 64 31.23 8.68 6.78
C ASN A 64 29.73 8.95 6.95
N GLU A 65 28.87 8.11 6.40
CA GLU A 65 27.42 8.17 6.59
C GLU A 65 27.04 7.97 8.06
N GLU A 66 27.69 7.05 8.78
CA GLU A 66 27.50 6.89 10.22
C GLU A 66 27.92 8.13 11.01
N LYS A 67 29.04 8.77 10.65
CA LYS A 67 29.49 10.03 11.28
C LYS A 67 28.47 11.14 11.05
N ILE A 68 27.97 11.28 9.82
CA ILE A 68 26.94 12.28 9.49
C ILE A 68 25.65 11.99 10.26
N ALA A 69 25.21 10.73 10.31
CA ALA A 69 23.99 10.33 11.05
C ALA A 69 24.10 10.63 12.56
N ARG A 70 25.27 10.38 13.18
CA ARG A 70 25.54 10.74 14.57
C ARG A 70 25.45 12.25 14.81
N LEU A 71 26.05 13.05 13.93
CA LEU A 71 26.00 14.51 14.02
C LEU A 71 24.57 15.04 13.84
N MET A 72 23.82 14.49 12.88
CA MET A 72 22.42 14.86 12.66
C MET A 72 21.54 14.52 13.86
N ARG A 73 21.66 13.33 14.46
CA ARG A 73 20.90 12.94 15.67
C ARG A 73 21.17 13.88 16.84
N ARG A 74 22.44 14.21 17.08
CA ARG A 74 22.81 15.14 18.17
C ARG A 74 22.20 16.52 17.94
N ARG A 75 22.30 17.06 16.73
CA ARG A 75 21.72 18.36 16.39
C ARG A 75 20.19 18.36 16.49
N HIS A 76 19.54 17.27 16.09
CA HIS A 76 18.09 17.12 16.21
C HIS A 76 17.64 17.09 17.68
N HIS A 77 18.36 16.38 18.54
CA HIS A 77 18.12 16.38 19.98
C HIS A 77 18.23 17.78 20.59
N GLU A 78 19.31 18.49 20.27
CA GLU A 78 19.53 19.88 20.72
C GLU A 78 18.41 20.83 20.27
N ILE A 79 17.79 20.60 19.10
CA ILE A 79 16.66 21.39 18.59
C ILE A 79 15.37 21.06 19.36
N ILE A 80 15.08 19.77 19.57
CA ILE A 80 13.87 19.34 20.31
C ILE A 80 13.91 19.84 21.76
N GLU A 81 15.08 19.82 22.41
CA GLU A 81 15.25 20.34 23.78
C GLU A 81 15.00 21.85 23.89
N GLN A 82 15.10 22.58 22.77
CA GLN A 82 14.86 24.02 22.70
C GLN A 82 13.42 24.37 22.31
N GLU A 83 12.57 23.40 21.95
CA GLU A 83 11.16 23.66 21.65
C GLU A 83 10.33 23.73 22.96
N PRO A 84 9.71 24.89 23.27
CA PRO A 84 8.74 24.96 24.34
C PRO A 84 7.44 24.32 23.85
N TRP A 85 7.00 23.26 24.53
CA TRP A 85 5.67 22.67 24.37
C TRP A 85 4.56 23.64 24.77
#